data_AF-A0A7S1X849-F1
#
_entry.id   AF-A0A7S1X849-F1
#
_cell.length_a   1.000
_cell.length_b   1.000
_cell.length_c   1.000
_cell.angle_alpha   90.00
_cell.angle_beta   90.00
_cell.angle_gamma   90.00
#
_symmetry.space_group_name_H-M   'P 1'
#
loop_
_entity.id
_entity.type
_entity.pdbx_description
1 polymer ?
#
loop_
_entity_poly.entity_id
_entity_poly.type
_entity_poly.pdbx_seq_one_letter_code
_entity_poly.pdbx_strand_id
1 'polypeptide(L)'
;GGARQGAESSSVEEGSASLESASNAKFCCHDHAGGVEIRQRMSKRSVVVLVAGVTLHNIAEGMATFIAALANKRLGIALGLAMVLHNIPEGFAISLPWYSATGKRWQGFLWAAAAGGAEVLAATAIYIVVISVGSVPVKQTIFACLFAVAGGMMTYIALHELYPHAVRMSPSPTYPTAGVFLGLAIMQLALGQLGIPVPDN
;
A
#
# COMPACT_ATOMS: atom_id res chain seq x y z
N GLY A 1 8.95 75.74 45.91
CA GLY A 1 7.58 75.45 46.37
C GLY A 1 6.97 74.41 45.46
N GLY A 2 6.25 73.44 46.03
CA GLY A 2 5.39 72.43 45.37
C GLY A 2 6.16 71.33 44.62
N ALA A 3 6.33 70.08 45.08
CA ALA A 3 5.41 69.01 45.54
C ALA A 3 4.97 68.04 44.41
N ARG A 4 5.39 66.75 44.56
CA ARG A 4 4.72 65.47 44.15
C ARG A 4 4.60 65.22 42.62
N GLN A 5 4.68 64.01 42.05
CA GLN A 5 4.53 62.61 42.47
C GLN A 5 4.90 61.66 41.29
N GLY A 6 5.30 60.40 41.58
CA GLY A 6 5.20 59.19 40.71
C GLY A 6 6.27 59.05 39.62
N ALA A 7 7.26 58.14 39.63
CA ALA A 7 7.24 56.67 39.76
C ALA A 7 6.31 55.96 38.76
N GLU A 8 6.86 55.49 37.62
CA GLU A 8 6.65 54.12 37.12
C GLU A 8 7.55 53.74 35.92
N SER A 9 8.08 52.52 36.04
CA SER A 9 8.53 51.55 35.02
C SER A 9 9.48 51.94 33.87
N SER A 10 10.74 51.66 34.16
CA SER A 10 11.72 51.02 33.28
C SER A 10 11.21 49.83 32.44
N SER A 11 12.03 49.48 31.43
CA SER A 11 12.18 48.20 30.69
C SER A 11 11.58 48.19 29.28
N VAL A 12 12.41 48.39 28.24
CA VAL A 12 13.14 47.33 27.50
C VAL A 12 12.16 46.32 26.91
N GLU A 13 11.57 46.65 25.75
CA GLU A 13 10.51 45.86 25.12
C GLU A 13 10.86 45.34 23.71
N GLU A 14 12.14 45.14 23.39
CA GLU A 14 12.53 44.59 22.06
C GLU A 14 13.47 43.36 22.11
N GLY A 15 13.65 42.74 23.29
CA GLY A 15 14.61 41.65 23.48
C GLY A 15 14.05 40.25 23.78
N SER A 16 12.73 40.06 23.79
CA SER A 16 12.09 38.87 24.40
C SER A 16 11.17 38.06 23.47
N ALA A 17 11.35 38.13 22.15
CA ALA A 17 10.57 37.32 21.20
C ALA A 17 11.37 36.20 20.52
N SER A 18 12.67 36.08 20.78
CA SER A 18 13.57 35.16 20.06
C SER A 18 14.22 34.07 20.93
N LEU A 19 13.88 34.01 22.23
CA LEU A 19 14.46 33.05 23.17
C LEU A 19 13.45 32.04 23.76
N GLU A 20 12.15 32.19 23.52
CA GLU A 20 11.13 31.21 23.95
C GLU A 20 10.99 30.00 23.00
N SER A 21 11.56 30.06 21.79
CA SER A 21 11.45 28.97 20.80
C SER A 21 12.46 27.83 21.01
N ALA A 22 13.46 28.00 21.89
CA ALA A 22 14.51 27.01 22.15
C ALA A 22 14.33 26.19 23.44
N SER A 23 13.29 26.48 24.25
CA SER A 23 13.07 25.85 25.57
C SER A 23 11.89 24.87 25.60
N ASN A 24 11.66 24.09 24.53
CA ASN A 24 10.71 22.96 24.56
C ASN A 24 11.27 21.64 24.01
N ALA A 25 12.58 21.55 23.78
CA ALA A 25 13.27 20.29 23.58
C ALA A 25 13.50 19.58 24.92
N LYS A 26 12.41 19.25 25.64
CA LYS A 26 12.48 18.39 26.81
C LYS A 26 12.50 16.94 26.34
N PHE A 27 13.70 16.53 25.96
CA PHE A 27 14.16 15.14 25.92
C PHE A 27 13.80 14.47 27.25
N CYS A 28 12.90 13.49 27.20
CA CYS A 28 12.76 12.50 28.26
C CYS A 28 12.49 11.15 27.60
N CYS A 29 13.56 10.39 27.38
CA CYS A 29 13.48 8.93 27.24
C CYS A 29 13.29 8.33 28.63
N HIS A 30 12.10 7.79 28.91
CA HIS A 30 11.89 6.51 29.62
C HIS A 30 10.38 6.26 29.77
N ASP A 31 9.85 5.23 29.11
CA ASP A 31 9.08 4.18 29.82
C ASP A 31 8.81 2.98 28.90
N HIS A 32 9.22 1.80 29.34
CA HIS A 32 8.76 0.51 28.82
C HIS A 32 7.47 0.14 29.57
N ALA A 33 6.32 0.51 29.02
CA ALA A 33 5.03 -0.02 29.44
C ALA A 33 4.10 -0.17 28.23
N GLY A 34 3.47 -1.34 28.10
CA GLY A 34 2.69 -1.75 26.94
C GLY A 34 1.59 -0.77 26.56
N GLY A 35 1.59 -0.42 25.27
CA GLY A 35 0.59 0.45 24.66
C GLY A 35 1.17 1.07 23.40
N VAL A 36 1.21 0.30 22.31
CA VAL A 36 1.55 0.83 20.99
C VAL A 36 0.41 1.75 20.55
N GLU A 37 0.40 2.99 21.02
CA GLU A 37 -0.51 4.01 20.51
C GLU A 37 0.08 4.60 19.21
N ILE A 38 0.14 3.78 18.16
CA ILE A 38 0.43 4.28 16.79
C ILE A 38 -0.83 5.01 16.33
N ARG A 39 -0.95 6.29 16.71
CA ARG A 39 -2.07 7.16 16.31
C ARG A 39 -1.70 8.08 15.14
N GLN A 40 -0.89 7.62 14.18
CA GLN A 40 -0.82 8.25 12.87
C GLN A 40 -1.73 7.51 11.89
N ARG A 41 -2.97 7.99 11.81
CA ARG A 41 -3.98 7.47 10.91
C ARG A 41 -3.58 7.78 9.46
N MET A 42 -3.62 6.78 8.59
CA MET A 42 -3.51 7.03 7.15
C MET A 42 -4.61 8.01 6.74
N SER A 43 -4.28 8.95 5.84
CA SER A 43 -5.29 9.86 5.29
C SER A 43 -6.38 9.05 4.59
N LYS A 44 -7.65 9.45 4.75
CA LYS A 44 -8.77 8.84 4.01
C LYS A 44 -8.53 8.87 2.50
N ARG A 45 -7.84 9.91 2.00
CA ARG A 45 -7.47 10.02 0.57
C ARG A 45 -6.50 8.91 0.16
N SER A 46 -5.42 8.71 0.91
CA SER A 46 -4.44 7.63 0.67
C SER A 46 -5.08 6.25 0.69
N VAL A 47 -5.97 5.98 1.65
CA VAL A 47 -6.68 4.69 1.69
C VAL A 47 -7.58 4.50 0.47
N VAL A 48 -8.28 5.53 0.01
CA VAL A 48 -9.12 5.44 -1.19
C VAL A 48 -8.28 5.21 -2.44
N VAL A 49 -7.14 5.90 -2.58
CA VAL A 49 -6.19 5.70 -3.67
C VAL A 49 -5.63 4.28 -3.66
N LEU A 50 -5.28 3.77 -2.48
CA LEU A 50 -4.80 2.40 -2.29
C LEU A 50 -5.86 1.37 -2.71
N VAL A 51 -7.09 1.49 -2.21
CA VAL A 51 -8.19 0.57 -2.57
C VAL A 51 -8.46 0.60 -4.07
N ALA A 52 -8.54 1.80 -4.66
CA ALA A 52 -8.78 1.95 -6.09
C ALA A 52 -7.63 1.38 -6.93
N GLY A 53 -6.39 1.65 -6.53
CA GLY A 53 -5.19 1.17 -7.21
C GLY A 53 -5.07 -0.35 -7.18
N VAL A 54 -5.30 -0.96 -6.01
CA VAL A 54 -5.30 -2.43 -5.88
C VAL A 54 -6.45 -3.01 -6.71
N THR A 55 -7.66 -2.46 -6.63
CA THR A 55 -8.80 -2.93 -7.45
C THR A 55 -8.47 -2.92 -8.95
N LEU A 56 -7.82 -1.88 -9.47
CA LEU A 56 -7.40 -1.81 -10.88
C LEU A 56 -6.32 -2.85 -11.22
N HIS A 57 -5.43 -3.17 -10.27
CA HIS A 57 -4.46 -4.22 -10.43
C HIS A 57 -5.10 -5.60 -10.50
N ASN A 58 -6.00 -5.94 -9.57
CA ASN A 58 -6.75 -7.21 -9.59
C ASN A 58 -7.54 -7.38 -10.90
N ILE A 59 -8.03 -6.29 -11.51
CA ILE A 59 -8.65 -6.35 -12.85
C ILE A 59 -7.63 -6.78 -13.91
N ALA A 60 -6.45 -6.17 -13.96
CA ALA A 60 -5.39 -6.53 -14.91
C ALA A 60 -4.93 -7.98 -14.73
N GLU A 61 -4.80 -8.41 -13.48
CA GLU A 61 -4.45 -9.77 -13.10
C GLU A 61 -5.52 -10.79 -13.51
N GLY A 62 -6.79 -10.52 -13.22
CA GLY A 62 -7.90 -11.41 -13.60
C GLY A 62 -8.01 -11.59 -15.10
N MET A 63 -7.80 -10.53 -15.88
CA MET A 63 -7.69 -10.61 -17.34
C MET A 63 -6.50 -11.48 -17.76
N ALA A 64 -5.32 -11.24 -17.21
CA ALA A 64 -4.11 -11.99 -17.55
C ALA A 64 -4.24 -13.48 -17.23
N THR A 65 -4.76 -13.83 -16.06
CA THR A 65 -4.97 -15.22 -15.62
C THR A 65 -5.93 -15.96 -16.55
N PHE A 66 -7.04 -15.32 -16.93
CA PHE A 66 -8.00 -15.95 -17.85
C PHE A 66 -7.41 -16.13 -19.26
N ILE A 67 -6.74 -15.12 -19.79
CA ILE A 67 -6.09 -15.22 -21.11
C ILE A 67 -5.00 -16.32 -21.08
N ALA A 68 -4.28 -16.48 -19.97
CA ALA A 68 -3.29 -17.56 -19.82
C ALA A 68 -3.94 -18.95 -19.84
N ALA A 69 -5.11 -19.08 -19.22
CA ALA A 69 -5.89 -20.31 -19.27
C ALA A 69 -6.38 -20.64 -20.69
N LEU A 70 -6.66 -19.65 -21.53
CA LEU A 70 -6.98 -19.84 -22.95
C LEU A 70 -5.76 -20.34 -23.75
N ALA A 71 -4.57 -19.84 -23.44
CA ALA A 71 -3.34 -20.23 -24.13
C ALA A 71 -2.91 -21.67 -23.76
N ASN A 72 -2.92 -22.02 -22.47
CA ASN A 72 -2.57 -23.35 -22.00
C ASN A 72 -3.25 -23.66 -20.66
N LYS A 73 -4.01 -24.75 -20.59
CA LYS A 73 -4.72 -25.17 -19.36
C LYS A 73 -3.79 -25.39 -18.16
N ARG A 74 -2.60 -25.98 -18.37
CA ARG A 74 -1.63 -26.21 -17.27
C ARG A 74 -1.11 -24.88 -16.74
N LEU A 75 -0.79 -23.93 -17.63
CA LEU A 75 -0.37 -22.59 -17.26
C LEU A 75 -1.49 -21.85 -16.51
N GLY A 76 -2.72 -21.92 -17.01
CA GLY A 76 -3.88 -21.29 -16.36
C GLY A 76 -4.16 -21.83 -14.96
N ILE A 77 -4.06 -23.15 -14.75
CA ILE A 77 -4.23 -23.76 -13.41
C ILE A 77 -3.10 -23.33 -12.48
N ALA A 78 -1.85 -23.34 -12.96
CA ALA A 78 -0.70 -22.92 -12.16
C ALA A 78 -0.81 -21.45 -11.74
N LEU A 79 -1.14 -20.56 -12.69
CA LEU A 79 -1.34 -19.14 -12.40
C LEU A 79 -2.55 -18.92 -11.50
N GLY A 80 -3.68 -19.60 -11.72
CA GLY A 80 -4.85 -19.48 -10.85
C GLY A 80 -4.55 -19.85 -9.39
N LEU A 81 -3.78 -20.92 -9.15
CA LEU A 81 -3.32 -21.26 -7.80
C LEU A 81 -2.36 -20.20 -7.22
N ALA A 82 -1.46 -19.65 -8.05
CA ALA A 82 -0.57 -18.58 -7.64
C ALA A 82 -1.35 -17.31 -7.24
N MET A 83 -2.37 -16.92 -7.99
CA MET A 83 -3.20 -15.74 -7.68
C MET A 83 -4.00 -15.92 -6.39
N VAL A 84 -4.53 -17.12 -6.13
CA VAL A 84 -5.20 -17.41 -4.84
C VAL A 84 -4.27 -17.13 -3.65
N LEU A 85 -2.99 -17.50 -3.76
CA LEU A 85 -1.99 -17.22 -2.73
C LEU A 85 -1.60 -15.73 -2.69
N HIS A 86 -1.61 -15.03 -3.82
CA HIS A 86 -1.29 -13.61 -3.92
C HIS A 86 -2.36 -12.71 -3.28
N ASN A 87 -3.64 -13.06 -3.44
CA ASN A 87 -4.77 -12.30 -2.93
C ASN A 87 -4.83 -12.21 -1.40
N ILE A 88 -4.20 -13.15 -0.69
CA ILE A 88 -4.16 -13.14 0.78
C ILE A 88 -3.32 -11.94 1.27
N PRO A 89 -2.03 -11.80 0.91
CA PRO A 89 -1.24 -10.59 1.17
C PRO A 89 -1.91 -9.30 0.72
N GLU A 90 -2.49 -9.26 -0.49
CA GLU A 90 -3.16 -8.06 -1.00
C GLU A 90 -4.36 -7.64 -0.15
N GLY A 91 -5.18 -8.60 0.26
CA GLY A 91 -6.32 -8.35 1.13
C GLY A 91 -5.90 -7.74 2.47
N PHE A 92 -4.75 -8.17 3.02
CA PHE A 92 -4.15 -7.54 4.19
C PHE A 92 -3.63 -6.13 3.90
N ALA A 93 -3.03 -5.91 2.73
CA ALA A 93 -2.55 -4.61 2.29
C ALA A 93 -3.67 -3.57 2.13
N ILE A 94 -4.92 -3.99 1.91
CA ILE A 94 -6.09 -3.09 1.95
C ILE A 94 -6.65 -2.94 3.38
N SER A 95 -6.90 -4.07 4.05
CA SER A 95 -7.69 -4.10 5.29
C SER A 95 -7.01 -3.37 6.45
N LEU A 96 -5.68 -3.50 6.56
CA LEU A 96 -4.90 -2.91 7.66
C LEU A 96 -4.82 -1.37 7.54
N PRO A 97 -4.42 -0.79 6.39
CA PRO A 97 -4.56 0.65 6.12
C PRO A 97 -5.96 1.21 6.33
N TRP A 98 -6.99 0.50 5.86
CA TRP A 98 -8.37 0.94 6.01
C TRP A 98 -8.76 1.06 7.49
N TYR A 99 -8.40 0.06 8.29
CA TYR A 99 -8.63 0.07 9.73
C TYR A 99 -7.84 1.19 10.41
N SER A 100 -6.58 1.42 10.03
CA SER A 100 -5.76 2.52 10.55
C SER A 100 -6.39 3.90 10.30
N ALA A 101 -7.00 4.12 9.13
CA ALA A 101 -7.65 5.39 8.80
C ALA A 101 -9.05 5.56 9.42
N THR A 102 -9.87 4.50 9.41
CA THR A 102 -11.31 4.60 9.71
C THR A 102 -11.73 3.99 11.04
N GLY A 103 -10.92 3.09 11.62
CA GLY A 103 -11.25 2.30 12.80
C GLY A 103 -12.27 1.18 12.57
N LYS A 104 -12.72 0.94 11.32
CA LYS A 104 -13.80 -0.01 11.02
C LYS A 104 -13.26 -1.27 10.32
N ARG A 105 -13.08 -2.35 11.10
CA ARG A 105 -12.53 -3.64 10.63
C ARG A 105 -13.36 -4.28 9.52
N TRP A 106 -14.67 -4.38 9.73
CA TRP A 106 -15.57 -5.02 8.77
C TRP A 106 -15.61 -4.31 7.42
N GLN A 107 -15.53 -2.97 7.43
CA GLN A 107 -15.47 -2.22 6.19
C GLN A 107 -14.16 -2.46 5.44
N GLY A 108 -13.03 -2.56 6.14
CA GLY A 108 -11.75 -2.89 5.51
C GLY A 108 -11.77 -4.25 4.82
N PHE A 109 -12.34 -5.26 5.51
CA PHE A 109 -12.55 -6.58 4.93
C PHE A 109 -13.46 -6.53 3.69
N LEU A 110 -14.57 -5.78 3.75
CA LEU A 110 -15.50 -5.68 2.63
C LEU A 110 -14.85 -5.00 1.41
N TRP A 111 -14.03 -3.97 1.62
CA TRP A 111 -13.26 -3.34 0.54
C TRP A 111 -12.19 -4.26 -0.04
N ALA A 112 -11.51 -5.06 0.80
CA ALA A 112 -10.58 -6.08 0.33
C ALA A 112 -11.30 -7.16 -0.48
N ALA A 113 -12.45 -7.63 -0.02
CA ALA A 113 -13.28 -8.61 -0.74
C ALA A 113 -13.83 -8.04 -2.05
N ALA A 114 -14.22 -6.76 -2.08
CA ALA A 114 -14.66 -6.09 -3.29
C ALA A 114 -13.52 -5.96 -4.33
N ALA A 115 -12.30 -5.63 -3.88
CA ALA A 115 -11.12 -5.58 -4.73
C ALA A 115 -10.77 -6.97 -5.30
N GLY A 116 -10.74 -8.01 -4.47
CA GLY A 116 -10.53 -9.39 -4.93
C GLY A 116 -11.65 -9.89 -5.85
N GLY A 117 -12.89 -9.47 -5.61
CA GLY A 117 -14.02 -9.74 -6.50
C GLY A 117 -13.84 -9.14 -7.90
N ALA A 118 -13.12 -8.02 -8.03
CA ALA A 118 -12.83 -7.39 -9.31
C ALA A 118 -11.99 -8.29 -10.23
N GLU A 119 -11.11 -9.12 -9.68
CA GLU A 119 -10.34 -10.13 -10.43
C GLU A 119 -11.26 -11.15 -11.09
N VAL A 120 -12.18 -11.73 -10.30
CA VAL A 120 -13.14 -12.73 -10.79
C VAL A 120 -14.08 -12.12 -11.83
N LEU A 121 -14.52 -10.88 -11.61
CA LEU A 121 -15.35 -10.15 -12.56
C LEU A 121 -14.61 -9.87 -13.87
N ALA A 122 -13.33 -9.49 -13.81
CA ALA A 122 -12.51 -9.25 -14.99
C ALA A 122 -12.27 -10.53 -15.79
N ALA A 123 -11.93 -11.64 -15.12
CA ALA A 123 -11.79 -12.95 -15.76
C ALA A 123 -13.10 -13.38 -16.44
N THR A 124 -14.24 -13.20 -15.75
CA THR A 124 -15.56 -13.52 -16.28
C THR A 124 -15.94 -12.63 -17.46
N ALA A 125 -15.59 -11.34 -17.43
CA ALA A 125 -15.82 -10.43 -18.54
C ALA A 125 -15.07 -10.89 -19.80
N ILE A 126 -13.81 -11.31 -19.70
CA ILE A 126 -13.07 -11.88 -20.83
C ILE A 126 -13.72 -13.18 -21.31
N TYR A 127 -14.17 -14.05 -20.40
CA TYR A 127 -14.92 -15.25 -20.77
C TYR A 127 -16.16 -14.92 -21.62
N ILE A 128 -16.97 -13.92 -21.19
CA ILE A 128 -18.17 -13.47 -21.92
C ILE A 128 -17.82 -12.94 -23.32
N VAL A 129 -16.73 -12.16 -23.43
CA VAL A 129 -16.26 -11.64 -24.72
C VAL A 129 -15.84 -12.78 -25.65
N VAL A 130 -15.12 -13.78 -25.12
CA VAL A 130 -14.67 -14.94 -25.90
C VAL A 130 -15.84 -15.75 -26.43
N ILE A 131 -16.86 -16.04 -25.62
CA ILE A 131 -18.03 -16.80 -26.09
C ILE A 131 -18.87 -16.03 -27.11
N SER A 132 -18.88 -14.69 -27.02
CA SER A 132 -19.68 -13.83 -27.90
C SER A 132 -19.01 -13.57 -29.25
N VAL A 133 -17.68 -13.44 -29.27
CA VAL A 133 -16.89 -13.18 -30.50
C VAL A 133 -16.34 -14.47 -31.11
N GLY A 134 -16.38 -15.60 -30.38
CA GLY A 134 -15.98 -16.94 -30.83
C GLY A 134 -14.47 -17.19 -30.79
N SER A 135 -13.64 -16.18 -31.04
CA SER A 135 -12.19 -16.25 -30.82
C SER A 135 -11.59 -14.88 -30.57
N VAL A 136 -10.74 -14.78 -29.56
CA VAL A 136 -9.92 -13.60 -29.29
C VAL A 136 -8.49 -13.96 -29.67
N PRO A 137 -7.84 -13.25 -30.61
CA PRO A 137 -6.45 -13.52 -30.95
C PRO A 137 -5.57 -13.19 -29.74
N VAL A 138 -5.09 -14.24 -29.06
CA VAL A 138 -4.20 -14.11 -27.91
C VAL A 138 -2.79 -13.77 -28.41
N LYS A 139 -2.52 -12.47 -28.56
CA LYS A 139 -1.17 -11.99 -28.90
C LYS A 139 -0.34 -11.86 -27.63
N GLN A 140 0.92 -12.27 -27.69
CA GLN A 140 1.88 -12.14 -26.60
C GLN A 140 2.06 -10.68 -26.13
N THR A 141 1.84 -9.72 -27.02
CA THR A 141 1.80 -8.28 -26.70
C THR A 141 0.73 -7.92 -25.67
N ILE A 142 -0.45 -8.56 -25.69
CA ILE A 142 -1.53 -8.27 -24.74
C ILE A 142 -1.09 -8.68 -23.33
N PHE A 143 -0.48 -9.86 -23.18
CA PHE A 143 0.10 -10.27 -21.89
C PHE A 143 1.16 -9.31 -21.40
N ALA A 144 2.12 -8.95 -22.26
CA ALA A 144 3.19 -8.03 -21.89
C ALA A 144 2.62 -6.68 -21.40
N CYS A 145 1.61 -6.14 -22.09
CA CYS A 145 0.94 -4.91 -21.68
C CYS A 145 0.21 -5.07 -20.34
N LEU A 146 -0.54 -6.16 -20.14
CA LEU A 146 -1.28 -6.39 -18.88
C LEU A 146 -0.33 -6.52 -17.69
N PHE A 147 0.74 -7.30 -17.82
CA PHE A 147 1.75 -7.45 -16.77
C PHE A 147 2.53 -6.15 -16.52
N ALA A 148 2.84 -5.37 -17.57
CA ALA A 148 3.50 -4.08 -17.40
C ALA A 148 2.61 -3.07 -16.66
N VAL A 149 1.32 -3.03 -16.99
CA VAL A 149 0.32 -2.20 -16.29
C VAL A 149 0.17 -2.65 -14.84
N ALA A 150 0.02 -3.95 -14.60
CA ALA A 150 -0.09 -4.53 -13.27
C ALA A 150 1.14 -4.20 -12.40
N GLY A 151 2.34 -4.48 -12.89
CA GLY A 151 3.60 -4.21 -12.19
C GLY A 151 3.87 -2.72 -11.97
N GLY A 152 3.53 -1.87 -12.94
CA GLY A 152 3.64 -0.41 -12.81
C GLY A 152 2.73 0.14 -11.72
N MET A 153 1.47 -0.30 -11.66
CA MET A 153 0.53 0.09 -10.61
C MET A 153 0.99 -0.34 -9.22
N MET A 154 1.45 -1.58 -9.07
CA MET A 154 1.97 -2.06 -7.77
C MET A 154 3.23 -1.33 -7.33
N THR A 155 4.11 -0.99 -8.26
CA THR A 155 5.29 -0.16 -7.98
C THR A 155 4.88 1.22 -7.47
N TYR A 156 3.92 1.88 -8.12
CA TYR A 156 3.41 3.18 -7.68
C TYR A 156 2.79 3.11 -6.28
N ILE A 157 1.90 2.15 -6.03
CA ILE A 157 1.23 1.96 -4.74
C ILE A 157 2.25 1.67 -3.63
N ALA A 158 3.23 0.81 -3.90
CA ALA A 158 4.29 0.47 -2.97
C ALA A 158 5.12 1.71 -2.57
N LEU A 159 5.54 2.51 -3.54
CA LEU A 159 6.43 3.66 -3.31
C LEU A 159 5.72 4.90 -2.78
N HIS A 160 4.49 5.18 -3.21
CA HIS A 160 3.78 6.41 -2.85
C HIS A 160 2.82 6.25 -1.66
N GLU A 161 2.23 5.08 -1.46
CA GLU A 161 1.24 4.87 -0.39
C GLU A 161 1.80 4.02 0.75
N LEU A 162 2.33 2.82 0.46
CA LEU A 162 2.76 1.86 1.49
C LEU A 162 4.06 2.28 2.18
N TYR A 163 5.13 2.51 1.40
CA TYR A 163 6.45 2.79 1.97
C TYR A 163 6.48 4.07 2.81
N PRO A 164 5.93 5.22 2.36
CA PRO A 164 5.90 6.43 3.18
C PRO A 164 5.03 6.25 4.43
N HIS A 165 3.99 5.43 4.36
CA HIS A 165 3.19 5.11 5.54
C HIS A 165 3.98 4.25 6.55
N ALA A 166 4.70 3.24 6.08
CA ALA A 166 5.54 2.39 6.93
C ALA A 166 6.64 3.21 7.64
N VAL A 167 7.29 4.15 6.93
CA VAL A 167 8.27 5.08 7.53
C VAL A 167 7.65 5.96 8.60
N ARG A 168 6.45 6.49 8.38
CA ARG A 168 5.73 7.30 9.39
C ARG A 168 5.32 6.52 10.64
N MET A 169 5.08 5.21 10.51
CA MET A 169 4.70 4.34 11.63
C MET A 169 5.90 3.79 12.41
N SER A 170 7.11 3.87 11.87
CA SER A 170 8.29 3.26 12.47
C SER A 170 9.10 4.26 13.31
N PRO A 171 9.65 3.84 14.47
CA PRO A 171 10.56 4.68 15.25
C PRO A 171 11.87 5.02 14.52
N SER A 172 12.27 4.19 13.54
CA SER A 172 13.48 4.38 12.75
C SER A 172 13.24 3.99 11.29
N PRO A 173 13.80 4.72 10.32
CA PRO A 173 13.68 4.37 8.90
C PRO A 173 14.31 3.02 8.54
N THR A 174 15.14 2.44 9.41
CA THR A 174 15.79 1.15 9.14
C THR A 174 14.79 -0.01 9.06
N TYR A 175 13.72 -0.03 9.87
CA TYR A 175 12.80 -1.17 9.90
C TYR A 175 11.96 -1.31 8.63
N PRO A 176 11.32 -0.24 8.09
CA PRO A 176 10.59 -0.31 6.84
C PRO A 176 11.48 -0.71 5.66
N THR A 177 12.69 -0.14 5.57
CA THR A 177 13.63 -0.47 4.51
C THR A 177 14.11 -1.92 4.60
N ALA A 178 14.44 -2.43 5.79
CA ALA A 178 14.77 -3.83 5.99
C ALA A 178 13.59 -4.75 5.63
N GLY A 179 12.36 -4.35 5.96
CA GLY A 179 11.13 -5.06 5.59
C GLY A 179 10.96 -5.19 4.08
N VAL A 180 11.27 -4.14 3.29
CA VAL A 180 11.25 -4.20 1.82
C VAL A 180 12.24 -5.23 1.30
N PHE A 181 13.50 -5.19 1.74
CA PHE A 181 14.52 -6.15 1.30
C PHE A 181 14.19 -7.58 1.71
N LEU A 182 13.69 -7.78 2.93
CA LEU A 182 13.26 -9.08 3.41
C LEU A 182 12.07 -9.61 2.59
N GLY A 183 11.08 -8.76 2.29
CA GLY A 183 9.95 -9.13 1.44
C GLY A 183 10.38 -9.52 0.03
N LEU A 184 11.29 -8.76 -0.58
CA LEU A 184 11.90 -9.09 -1.88
C LEU A 184 12.63 -10.44 -1.84
N ALA A 185 13.40 -10.70 -0.78
CA ALA A 185 14.11 -11.98 -0.62
C ALA A 185 13.13 -13.15 -0.47
N ILE A 186 12.07 -13.01 0.34
CA ILE A 186 11.05 -14.04 0.52
C ILE A 186 10.34 -14.34 -0.81
N MET A 187 9.94 -13.30 -1.56
CA MET A 187 9.29 -13.49 -2.86
C MET A 187 10.22 -14.18 -3.86
N GLN A 188 11.49 -13.77 -3.92
CA GLN A 188 12.48 -14.40 -4.79
C GLN A 188 12.71 -15.87 -4.44
N LEU A 189 12.80 -16.20 -3.15
CA LEU A 189 12.94 -17.57 -2.69
C LEU A 189 11.69 -18.40 -2.99
N ALA A 190 10.50 -17.85 -2.75
CA ALA A 190 9.24 -18.53 -3.03
C ALA A 190 9.11 -18.88 -4.53
N LEU A 191 9.42 -17.94 -5.42
CA LEU A 191 9.39 -18.17 -6.87
C LEU A 191 10.51 -19.12 -7.31
N GLY A 192 11.72 -18.98 -6.77
CA GLY A 192 12.86 -19.82 -7.11
C GLY A 192 12.70 -21.29 -6.70
N GLN A 193 12.02 -21.57 -5.59
CA GLN A 193 11.75 -22.93 -5.11
C GLN A 193 10.54 -23.58 -5.80
N LEU A 194 9.68 -22.79 -6.44
CA LEU A 194 8.48 -23.30 -7.12
C LEU A 194 8.78 -24.05 -8.42
N GLY A 195 10.03 -24.03 -8.89
CA GLY A 195 10.51 -24.89 -9.97
C GLY A 195 9.76 -24.76 -11.30
N ILE A 196 9.07 -23.63 -11.51
CA ILE A 196 8.41 -23.34 -12.79
C ILE A 196 9.52 -23.14 -13.82
N PRO A 197 9.65 -23.99 -14.85
CA PRO A 197 10.59 -23.77 -15.92
C PRO A 197 10.23 -22.44 -16.59
N VAL A 198 11.10 -21.45 -16.45
CA VAL A 198 11.02 -20.25 -17.28
C VAL A 198 11.19 -20.74 -18.72
N PRO A 199 10.23 -20.50 -19.62
CA PRO A 199 10.41 -20.91 -21.01
C PRO A 199 11.65 -20.21 -21.55
N ASP A 200 12.65 -20.99 -21.96
CA ASP A 200 13.78 -20.48 -22.70
C ASP A 200 13.25 -19.81 -23.97
N ASN A 201 13.49 -18.50 -24.07
CA ASN A 201 13.13 -17.68 -25.22
C ASN A 201 14.16 -17.82 -26.35
#